data_AF-B9TPR1-F1
#
_entry.id   AF-B9TPR1-F1
#
_cell.length_a   1.000
_cell.length_b   1.000
_cell.length_c   1.000
_cell.angle_alpha   90.00
_cell.angle_beta   90.00
_cell.angle_gamma   90.00
#
_symmetry.space_group_name_H-M   'P 1'
#
loop_
_entity.id
_entity.type
_entity.pdbx_description
1 polymer ?
#
loop_
_entity_poly.entity_id
_entity_poly.type
_entity_poly.pdbx_seq_one_letter_code
_entity_poly.pdbx_strand_id
1 'polypeptide(L)'
;MAAQKATQFTVKLPGQQITLPSKPVDIANGAYFIWPLNLDLDGTNLRYATAQPLTLLDQGKAGMVAVFGANAGVPVELSFDAGAQVAAPGAHIASADGHQLVTGIQAGAAAAVTVQRQGKRPLTIIVLTPEQSQQLSVVQLGGQQRLLLSAEQAYADGNALQLRSVGDSKFRFA
;
A
#
# COMPACT_ATOMS: atom_id res chain seq x y z
N MET A 1 -16.59 -16.29 -4.53
CA MET A 1 -17.52 -15.41 -3.81
C MET A 1 -18.25 -14.56 -4.83
N ALA A 2 -19.58 -14.50 -4.81
CA ALA A 2 -20.36 -13.70 -5.76
C ALA A 2 -20.05 -12.19 -5.61
N ALA A 3 -20.34 -11.41 -6.67
CA ALA A 3 -20.20 -9.96 -6.63
C ALA A 3 -21.10 -9.34 -5.55
N GLN A 4 -20.62 -8.29 -4.90
CA GLN A 4 -21.35 -7.51 -3.90
C GLN A 4 -21.43 -6.05 -4.37
N LYS A 5 -22.60 -5.42 -4.19
CA LYS A 5 -22.87 -4.06 -4.64
C LYS A 5 -23.03 -3.12 -3.47
N ALA A 6 -22.58 -1.87 -3.63
CA ALA A 6 -22.68 -0.83 -2.61
C ALA A 6 -22.30 -1.34 -1.19
N THR A 7 -21.19 -2.07 -1.12
CA THR A 7 -20.69 -2.69 0.10
C THR A 7 -19.95 -1.68 0.95
N GLN A 8 -20.29 -1.67 2.23
CA GLN A 8 -19.58 -0.94 3.28
C GLN A 8 -19.59 -1.81 4.53
N PHE A 9 -18.46 -1.85 5.21
CA PHE A 9 -18.28 -2.62 6.43
C PHE A 9 -18.25 -1.66 7.62
N THR A 10 -18.86 -2.10 8.71
CA THR A 10 -18.70 -1.47 10.01
C THR A 10 -18.17 -2.52 10.97
N VAL A 11 -16.91 -2.36 11.37
CA VAL A 11 -16.20 -3.29 12.23
C VAL A 11 -16.14 -2.72 13.64
N LYS A 12 -16.62 -3.49 14.61
CA LYS A 12 -16.56 -3.15 16.03
C LYS A 12 -15.31 -3.78 16.64
N LEU A 13 -14.48 -2.94 17.26
CA LEU A 13 -13.24 -3.33 17.92
C LEU A 13 -13.29 -2.87 19.38
N PRO A 14 -12.43 -3.39 20.26
CA PRO A 14 -12.31 -2.85 21.62
C PRO A 14 -12.01 -1.34 21.59
N GLY A 15 -12.87 -0.54 22.21
CA GLY A 15 -12.70 0.91 22.34
C GLY A 15 -12.96 1.74 21.08
N GLN A 16 -13.29 1.14 19.93
CA GLN A 16 -13.60 1.92 18.71
C GLN A 16 -14.46 1.16 17.70
N GLN A 17 -15.03 1.91 16.76
CA GLN A 17 -15.74 1.39 15.61
C GLN A 17 -15.14 2.00 14.34
N ILE A 18 -14.89 1.16 13.33
CA ILE A 18 -14.32 1.59 12.06
C ILE A 18 -15.32 1.26 10.95
N THR A 19 -15.77 2.29 10.23
CA THR A 19 -16.56 2.12 9.01
C THR A 19 -15.67 2.34 7.80
N LEU A 20 -15.65 1.37 6.89
CA LEU A 20 -14.81 1.38 5.69
C LEU A 20 -15.51 0.68 4.51
N PRO A 21 -15.29 1.13 3.26
CA PRO A 21 -14.69 2.42 2.92
C PRO A 21 -15.58 3.58 3.38
N SER A 22 -15.11 4.82 3.27
CA SER A 22 -15.88 6.02 3.66
C SER A 22 -17.18 6.18 2.87
N LYS A 23 -17.21 5.64 1.64
CA LYS A 23 -18.41 5.52 0.80
C LYS A 23 -18.57 4.06 0.36
N PRO A 24 -19.81 3.57 0.18
CA PRO A 24 -20.02 2.22 -0.33
C PRO A 24 -19.34 1.98 -1.68
N VAL A 25 -18.76 0.79 -1.86
CA VAL A 25 -18.06 0.38 -3.09
C VAL A 25 -18.57 -0.96 -3.61
N ASP A 26 -18.37 -1.23 -4.89
CA ASP A 26 -18.65 -2.54 -5.45
C ASP A 26 -17.46 -3.47 -5.27
N ILE A 27 -17.74 -4.73 -4.93
CA ILE A 27 -16.73 -5.80 -4.84
C ILE A 27 -17.00 -6.81 -5.94
N ALA A 28 -16.01 -7.02 -6.81
CA ALA A 28 -16.14 -7.91 -7.96
C ALA A 28 -16.34 -9.38 -7.55
N ASN A 29 -16.98 -10.15 -8.44
CA ASN A 29 -17.06 -11.60 -8.29
C ASN A 29 -15.64 -12.20 -8.24
N GLY A 30 -15.40 -13.12 -7.31
CA GLY A 30 -14.10 -13.76 -7.13
C GLY A 30 -13.03 -12.87 -6.50
N ALA A 31 -13.34 -11.63 -6.09
CA ALA A 31 -12.39 -10.78 -5.40
C ALA A 31 -11.94 -11.42 -4.08
N TYR A 32 -10.63 -11.35 -3.83
CA TYR A 32 -10.00 -11.74 -2.57
C TYR A 32 -8.91 -10.72 -2.24
N PHE A 33 -8.97 -10.17 -1.04
CA PHE A 33 -8.08 -9.10 -0.60
C PHE A 33 -8.05 -9.02 0.92
N ILE A 34 -7.10 -8.24 1.44
CA ILE A 34 -6.95 -7.97 2.86
C ILE A 34 -7.02 -6.46 3.05
N TRP A 35 -8.04 -5.97 3.75
CA TRP A 35 -8.09 -4.57 4.19
C TRP A 35 -7.67 -4.51 5.66
N PRO A 36 -6.50 -3.91 5.97
CA PRO A 36 -6.00 -3.89 7.32
C PRO A 36 -6.81 -2.93 8.20
N LEU A 37 -6.86 -3.22 9.50
CA LEU A 37 -7.45 -2.36 10.53
C LEU A 37 -6.40 -2.16 11.64
N ASN A 38 -6.16 -0.90 12.04
CA ASN A 38 -5.13 -0.49 13.01
C ASN A 38 -3.75 -1.14 12.75
N LEU A 39 -3.28 -1.07 11.52
CA LEU A 39 -1.98 -1.60 11.15
C LEU A 39 -0.89 -0.62 11.59
N ASP A 40 0.01 -1.09 12.46
CA ASP A 40 1.17 -0.30 12.86
C ASP A 40 2.24 -0.29 11.76
N LEU A 41 2.58 0.91 11.29
CA LEU A 41 3.62 1.17 10.30
C LEU A 41 4.80 1.88 10.98
N ASP A 42 5.48 1.16 11.89
CA ASP A 42 6.62 1.65 12.67
C ASP A 42 6.24 2.83 13.60
N GLY A 43 5.21 2.62 14.40
CA GLY A 43 4.64 3.60 15.34
C GLY A 43 3.67 4.60 14.70
N THR A 44 3.40 4.52 13.40
CA THR A 44 2.28 5.23 12.76
C THR A 44 1.12 4.27 12.60
N ASN A 45 0.02 4.54 13.31
CA ASN A 45 -1.18 3.75 13.18
C ASN A 45 -1.95 4.11 11.88
N LEU A 46 -2.09 3.13 10.99
CA LEU A 46 -3.01 3.17 9.87
C LEU A 46 -4.32 2.52 10.30
N ARG A 47 -5.31 3.36 10.63
CA ARG A 47 -6.62 2.93 11.13
C ARG A 47 -7.31 1.96 10.18
N TYR A 48 -7.29 2.25 8.89
CA TYR A 48 -7.63 1.28 7.86
C TYR A 48 -7.02 1.64 6.50
N ALA A 49 -7.02 0.67 5.60
CA ALA A 49 -6.82 0.92 4.17
C ALA A 49 -7.76 0.06 3.30
N THR A 50 -8.19 0.61 2.16
CA THR A 50 -8.84 -0.17 1.08
C THR A 50 -7.85 -0.62 0.01
N ALA A 51 -6.58 -0.70 0.38
CA ALA A 51 -5.50 -1.34 -0.35
C ALA A 51 -4.85 -2.38 0.58
N GLN A 52 -4.36 -3.47 0.00
CA GLN A 52 -3.83 -4.58 0.78
C GLN A 52 -2.33 -4.40 1.06
N PRO A 53 -1.85 -4.68 2.29
CA PRO A 53 -0.44 -4.57 2.62
C PRO A 53 0.36 -5.66 1.87
N LEU A 54 1.49 -5.26 1.30
CA LEU A 54 2.42 -6.18 0.61
C LEU A 54 3.71 -6.35 1.41
N THR A 55 4.31 -5.24 1.86
CA THR A 55 5.58 -5.28 2.61
C THR A 55 5.86 -3.93 3.30
N LEU A 56 6.71 -3.96 4.32
CA LEU A 56 7.26 -2.78 5.00
C LEU A 56 8.79 -2.90 5.03
N LEU A 57 9.50 -1.87 4.57
CA LEU A 57 10.95 -1.88 4.43
C LEU A 57 11.60 -0.77 5.25
N ASP A 58 12.71 -1.11 5.91
CA ASP A 58 13.60 -0.13 6.52
C ASP A 58 14.65 0.35 5.50
N GLN A 59 14.60 1.62 5.11
CA GLN A 59 15.56 2.26 4.19
C GLN A 59 16.63 3.09 4.94
N GLY A 60 16.93 2.72 6.19
CA GLY A 60 17.93 3.38 7.03
C GLY A 60 17.57 4.83 7.29
N LYS A 61 18.45 5.76 6.91
CA LYS A 61 18.24 7.21 7.12
C LYS A 61 17.10 7.77 6.26
N ALA A 62 16.76 7.13 5.15
CA ALA A 62 15.66 7.57 4.27
C ALA A 62 14.27 7.31 4.87
N GLY A 63 14.18 6.45 5.90
CA GLY A 63 12.94 6.16 6.61
C GLY A 63 12.28 4.84 6.20
N MET A 64 11.00 4.69 6.56
CA MET A 64 10.24 3.47 6.28
C MET A 64 9.53 3.59 4.93
N VAL A 65 9.43 2.48 4.21
CA VAL A 65 8.60 2.37 3.01
C VAL A 65 7.58 1.26 3.19
N ALA A 66 6.31 1.63 3.32
CA ALA A 66 5.20 0.68 3.29
C ALA A 66 4.65 0.57 1.87
N VAL A 67 4.50 -0.66 1.39
CA VAL A 67 3.98 -0.94 0.04
C VAL A 67 2.63 -1.62 0.17
N PHE A 68 1.66 -1.07 -0.53
CA PHE A 68 0.31 -1.61 -0.64
C PHE A 68 -0.02 -1.92 -2.10
N GLY A 69 -0.93 -2.85 -2.32
CA GLY A 69 -1.53 -3.10 -3.62
C GLY A 69 -2.97 -2.62 -3.66
N ALA A 70 -3.32 -1.82 -4.67
CA ALA A 70 -4.71 -1.44 -4.90
C ALA A 70 -5.54 -2.68 -5.28
N ASN A 71 -6.79 -2.72 -4.83
CA ASN A 71 -7.73 -3.77 -5.22
C ASN A 71 -8.49 -3.33 -6.48
N ALA A 72 -8.58 -4.23 -7.47
CA ALA A 72 -9.19 -3.91 -8.76
C ALA A 72 -10.63 -3.40 -8.59
N GLY A 73 -10.90 -2.21 -9.14
CA GLY A 73 -12.23 -1.58 -9.09
C GLY A 73 -12.60 -0.92 -7.76
N VAL A 74 -11.72 -0.94 -6.75
CA VAL A 74 -11.97 -0.29 -5.46
C VAL A 74 -11.09 0.96 -5.32
N PRO A 75 -11.67 2.15 -5.09
CA PRO A 75 -10.89 3.35 -4.78
C PRO A 75 -10.04 3.18 -3.52
N VAL A 76 -8.79 3.63 -3.57
CA VAL A 76 -7.87 3.56 -2.45
C VAL A 76 -8.18 4.68 -1.45
N GLU A 77 -8.34 4.27 -0.21
CA GLU A 77 -8.46 5.10 0.98
C GLU A 77 -7.39 4.69 1.98
N LEU A 78 -6.74 5.67 2.61
CA LEU A 78 -5.84 5.48 3.74
C LEU A 78 -6.30 6.37 4.88
N SER A 79 -6.66 5.79 6.03
CA SER A 79 -7.11 6.55 7.20
C SER A 79 -6.07 6.46 8.32
N PHE A 80 -5.64 7.62 8.81
CA PHE A 80 -4.68 7.77 9.90
C PHE A 80 -5.34 8.40 11.13
N ASP A 81 -4.71 8.25 12.29
CA ASP A 81 -5.13 8.95 13.51
C ASP A 81 -5.04 10.48 13.36
N ALA A 82 -5.81 11.20 14.19
CA ALA A 82 -5.71 12.66 14.29
C ALA A 82 -4.26 13.08 14.57
N GLY A 83 -3.85 14.17 13.94
CA GLY A 83 -2.53 14.77 14.14
C GLY A 83 -1.40 14.13 13.35
N ALA A 84 -1.65 13.07 12.57
CA ALA A 84 -0.70 12.60 11.57
C ALA A 84 -0.33 13.75 10.62
N GLN A 85 0.97 13.93 10.33
CA GLN A 85 1.43 14.95 9.41
C GLN A 85 1.53 14.34 8.00
N VAL A 86 0.39 14.27 7.33
CA VAL A 86 0.25 13.58 6.04
C VAL A 86 0.42 14.55 4.88
N ALA A 87 1.29 14.21 3.93
CA ALA A 87 1.43 14.84 2.63
C ALA A 87 1.09 13.81 1.54
N ALA A 88 0.14 14.13 0.67
CA ALA A 88 -0.32 13.24 -0.39
C ALA A 88 -0.53 14.04 -1.69
N PRO A 89 0.56 14.33 -2.43
CA PRO A 89 0.47 15.11 -3.67
C PRO A 89 -0.49 14.46 -4.67
N GLY A 90 -1.45 15.24 -5.18
CA GLY A 90 -2.44 14.74 -6.15
C GLY A 90 -3.60 13.94 -5.54
N ALA A 91 -3.63 13.76 -4.21
CA ALA A 91 -4.74 13.15 -3.49
C ALA A 91 -5.51 14.20 -2.67
N HIS A 92 -6.67 13.80 -2.14
CA HIS A 92 -7.49 14.63 -1.27
C HIS A 92 -7.32 14.18 0.17
N ILE A 93 -7.01 15.12 1.07
CA ILE A 93 -6.91 14.88 2.50
C ILE A 93 -8.08 15.57 3.18
N ALA A 94 -8.89 14.80 3.90
CA ALA A 94 -10.00 15.31 4.70
C ALA A 94 -9.81 14.90 6.16
N SER A 95 -10.13 15.81 7.09
CA SER A 95 -10.20 15.51 8.51
C SER A 95 -11.66 15.30 8.90
N ALA A 96 -12.00 14.11 9.39
CA ALA A 96 -13.35 13.78 9.86
C ALA A 96 -13.25 12.87 11.09
N ASP A 97 -14.13 13.10 12.07
CA ASP A 97 -14.31 12.27 13.28
C ASP A 97 -13.01 11.99 14.07
N GLY A 98 -12.03 12.90 14.03
CA GLY A 98 -10.75 12.71 14.73
C GLY A 98 -9.73 11.86 13.96
N HIS A 99 -9.85 11.79 12.63
CA HIS A 99 -8.98 11.00 11.76
C HIS A 99 -8.67 11.77 10.49
N GLN A 100 -7.53 11.47 9.87
CA GLN A 100 -7.18 11.99 8.54
C GLN A 100 -7.41 10.92 7.49
N LEU A 101 -8.32 11.18 6.57
CA LEU A 101 -8.65 10.31 5.45
C LEU A 101 -8.01 10.85 4.17
N VAL A 102 -7.18 10.02 3.53
CA VAL A 102 -6.62 10.29 2.21
C VAL A 102 -7.41 9.50 1.17
N THR A 103 -7.93 10.19 0.15
CA THR A 103 -8.69 9.60 -0.97
C THR A 103 -8.20 10.13 -2.31
N GLY A 104 -8.63 9.53 -3.41
CA GLY A 104 -8.18 9.93 -4.75
C GLY A 104 -6.71 9.61 -5.02
N ILE A 105 -6.15 8.63 -4.30
CA ILE A 105 -4.78 8.16 -4.48
C ILE A 105 -4.67 7.48 -5.85
N GLN A 106 -3.76 7.97 -6.68
CA GLN A 106 -3.40 7.31 -7.94
C GLN A 106 -2.41 6.18 -7.65
N ALA A 107 -2.78 4.95 -8.01
CA ALA A 107 -1.90 3.81 -7.89
C ALA A 107 -0.74 3.86 -8.90
N GLY A 108 0.45 3.45 -8.47
CA GLY A 108 1.68 3.43 -9.23
C GLY A 108 2.91 3.19 -8.34
N ALA A 109 4.09 3.14 -8.96
CA ALA A 109 5.36 2.95 -8.26
C ALA A 109 5.89 4.22 -7.56
N ALA A 110 5.27 5.37 -7.79
CA ALA A 110 5.64 6.61 -7.12
C ALA A 110 5.13 6.64 -5.66
N ALA A 111 5.75 7.47 -4.84
CA ALA A 111 5.26 7.73 -3.48
C ALA A 111 3.85 8.36 -3.54
N ALA A 112 2.88 7.68 -2.93
CA ALA A 112 1.50 8.13 -2.86
C ALA A 112 1.25 9.04 -1.66
N VAL A 113 1.79 8.65 -0.49
CA VAL A 113 1.64 9.39 0.76
C VAL A 113 2.97 9.41 1.51
N THR A 114 3.28 10.53 2.15
CA THR A 114 4.38 10.63 3.12
C THR A 114 3.83 11.11 4.45
N VAL A 115 4.16 10.41 5.53
CA VAL A 115 3.81 10.79 6.90
C VAL A 115 5.08 11.26 7.60
N GLN A 116 5.08 12.54 7.98
CA GLN A 116 6.14 13.11 8.81
C GLN A 116 5.91 12.72 10.28
N ARG A 117 6.97 12.32 10.97
CA ARG A 117 6.90 11.77 12.33
C ARG A 117 7.87 12.54 13.22
N GLN A 118 7.37 13.24 14.23
CA GLN A 118 8.22 14.08 15.09
C GLN A 118 9.32 13.26 15.76
N GLY A 119 10.57 13.69 15.59
CA GLY A 119 11.75 13.01 16.15
C GLY A 119 12.01 11.59 15.62
N LYS A 120 11.26 11.16 14.60
CA LYS A 120 11.38 9.85 13.96
C LYS A 120 11.64 10.03 12.47
N ARG A 121 12.14 8.97 11.83
CA ARG A 121 12.35 8.95 10.37
C ARG A 121 10.99 9.13 9.65
N PRO A 122 10.89 9.63 8.42
CA PRO A 122 9.61 9.67 7.73
C PRO A 122 9.09 8.26 7.39
N LEU A 123 7.79 8.15 7.12
CA LEU A 123 7.16 6.97 6.52
C LEU A 123 6.66 7.36 5.12
N THR A 124 7.09 6.64 4.11
CA THR A 124 6.59 6.75 2.74
C THR A 124 5.70 5.56 2.43
N ILE A 125 4.57 5.81 1.79
CA ILE A 125 3.62 4.80 1.36
C ILE A 125 3.56 4.81 -0.17
N ILE A 126 3.77 3.64 -0.76
CA ILE A 126 3.59 3.37 -2.19
C ILE A 126 2.36 2.50 -2.34
N VAL A 127 1.49 2.84 -3.29
CA VAL A 127 0.30 2.05 -3.60
C VAL A 127 0.39 1.59 -5.06
N LEU A 128 0.77 0.33 -5.27
CA LEU A 128 0.93 -0.26 -6.59
C LEU A 128 -0.41 -0.54 -7.25
N THR A 129 -0.44 -0.56 -8.58
CA THR A 129 -1.60 -1.10 -9.31
C THR A 129 -1.78 -2.60 -9.04
N PRO A 130 -2.94 -3.20 -9.32
CA PRO A 130 -3.12 -4.64 -9.21
C PRO A 130 -2.07 -5.43 -10.01
N GLU A 131 -1.72 -4.97 -11.21
CA GLU A 131 -0.73 -5.60 -12.09
C GLU A 131 0.68 -5.49 -11.51
N GLN A 132 1.07 -4.29 -11.04
CA GLN A 132 2.37 -4.08 -10.41
C GLN A 132 2.53 -4.89 -9.12
N SER A 133 1.44 -5.08 -8.37
CA SER A 133 1.45 -5.90 -7.15
C SER A 133 1.78 -7.37 -7.43
N GLN A 134 1.36 -7.90 -8.59
CA GLN A 134 1.69 -9.26 -9.03
C GLN A 134 3.13 -9.39 -9.54
N GLN A 135 3.74 -8.27 -9.93
CA GLN A 135 5.10 -8.17 -10.44
C GLN A 135 6.13 -7.81 -9.36
N LEU A 136 5.68 -7.62 -8.12
CA LEU A 136 6.53 -7.19 -7.02
C LEU A 136 7.30 -8.38 -6.43
N SER A 137 8.61 -8.22 -6.35
CA SER A 137 9.49 -9.07 -5.53
C SER A 137 10.27 -8.21 -4.53
N VAL A 138 10.47 -8.73 -3.32
CA VAL A 138 11.38 -8.14 -2.33
C VAL A 138 12.67 -8.95 -2.35
N VAL A 139 13.78 -8.31 -2.72
CA VAL A 139 15.08 -8.96 -2.89
C VAL A 139 16.12 -8.35 -1.97
N GLN A 140 17.12 -9.15 -1.59
CA GLN A 140 18.32 -8.64 -0.92
C GLN A 140 19.38 -8.33 -1.98
N LEU A 141 19.80 -7.08 -2.09
CA LEU A 141 20.80 -6.65 -3.07
C LEU A 141 21.66 -5.52 -2.50
N GLY A 142 22.98 -5.70 -2.52
CA GLY A 142 23.92 -4.77 -1.93
C GLY A 142 23.79 -4.64 -0.40
N GLY A 143 23.40 -5.72 0.28
CA GLY A 143 23.18 -5.74 1.74
C GLY A 143 21.92 -4.98 2.20
N GLN A 144 21.01 -4.65 1.28
CA GLN A 144 19.76 -3.93 1.57
C GLN A 144 18.57 -4.63 0.93
N GLN A 145 17.41 -4.56 1.60
CA GLN A 145 16.15 -4.98 1.00
C GLN A 145 15.72 -3.95 -0.05
N ARG A 146 15.42 -4.44 -1.26
CA ARG A 146 14.96 -3.64 -2.39
C ARG A 146 13.67 -4.21 -2.94
N LEU A 147 12.84 -3.29 -3.43
CA LEU A 147 11.67 -3.62 -4.24
C LEU A 147 12.13 -3.79 -5.67
N LEU A 148 11.62 -4.81 -6.34
CA LEU A 148 11.82 -5.05 -7.75
C LEU A 148 10.47 -5.25 -8.41
N LEU A 149 10.18 -4.46 -9.45
CA LEU A 149 9.01 -4.64 -10.30
C LEU A 149 9.46 -5.25 -11.63
N SER A 150 9.00 -6.46 -11.94
CA SER A 150 9.29 -7.14 -13.19
C SER A 150 8.13 -8.04 -13.61
N ALA A 151 7.82 -8.02 -14.91
CA ALA A 151 6.86 -8.96 -15.49
C ALA A 151 7.46 -10.37 -15.67
N GLU A 152 8.79 -10.47 -15.62
CA GLU A 152 9.56 -11.69 -15.77
C GLU A 152 9.91 -12.30 -14.40
N GLN A 153 10.42 -13.54 -14.39
CA GLN A 153 10.92 -14.14 -13.16
C GLN A 153 12.24 -13.47 -12.79
N ALA A 154 12.26 -12.71 -11.69
CA ALA A 154 13.45 -12.05 -11.22
C ALA A 154 13.79 -12.42 -9.77
N TYR A 155 15.07 -12.70 -9.52
CA TYR A 155 15.57 -13.06 -8.19
C TYR A 155 17.01 -12.59 -8.00
N ALA A 156 17.42 -12.39 -6.76
CA ALA A 156 18.80 -12.08 -6.42
C ALA A 156 19.63 -13.37 -6.27
N ASP A 157 20.82 -13.38 -6.86
CA ASP A 157 21.85 -14.39 -6.65
C ASP A 157 23.15 -13.69 -6.21
N GLY A 158 23.45 -13.79 -4.91
CA GLY A 158 24.52 -13.02 -4.28
C GLY A 158 24.28 -11.51 -4.41
N ASN A 159 25.11 -10.84 -5.21
CA ASN A 159 24.99 -9.40 -5.49
C ASN A 159 24.59 -9.09 -6.94
N ALA A 160 24.09 -10.10 -7.68
CA ALA A 160 23.59 -9.96 -9.02
C ALA A 160 22.07 -10.15 -9.06
N LEU A 161 21.40 -9.42 -9.96
CA LEU A 161 19.99 -9.64 -10.25
C LEU A 161 19.90 -10.54 -11.49
N GLN A 162 19.23 -11.69 -11.33
CA GLN A 162 18.94 -12.61 -12.42
C GLN A 162 17.52 -12.36 -12.90
N LEU A 163 17.34 -12.21 -14.21
CA LEU A 163 16.01 -12.15 -14.84
C LEU A 163 15.89 -13.30 -15.84
N ARG A 164 14.77 -14.00 -15.78
CA ARG A 164 14.43 -15.07 -16.71
C ARG A 164 13.11 -14.76 -17.38
N SER A 165 13.19 -14.61 -18.70
CA SER A 165 12.02 -14.56 -19.59
C SER A 165 11.88 -15.88 -20.33
N VAL A 166 10.65 -16.35 -20.51
CA VAL A 166 10.34 -17.57 -21.28
C VAL A 166 9.63 -17.14 -22.56
N GLY A 167 10.26 -17.36 -23.71
CA GLY A 167 9.65 -17.09 -25.02
C GLY A 167 9.78 -15.65 -25.54
N ASP A 168 10.39 -14.73 -24.78
CA ASP A 168 10.73 -13.36 -25.21
C ASP A 168 12.14 -13.00 -24.72
N SER A 169 12.94 -12.32 -25.54
CA SER A 169 14.30 -11.88 -25.17
C SER A 169 14.35 -10.46 -24.60
N LYS A 170 13.22 -9.75 -24.54
CA LYS A 170 13.12 -8.41 -23.96
C LYS A 170 12.79 -8.49 -22.46
N PHE A 171 13.42 -7.61 -21.68
CA PHE A 171 13.19 -7.48 -20.24
C PHE A 171 12.63 -6.09 -19.91
N ARG A 172 11.66 -6.00 -18.99
CA ARG A 172 11.14 -4.75 -18.42
C ARG A 172 11.25 -4.76 -16.90
N PHE A 173 12.08 -3.88 -16.36
CA PHE A 173 12.25 -3.73 -14.91
C PHE A 173 12.40 -2.25 -14.52
N ALA A 174 11.98 -1.92 -13.30
CA ALA A 174 12.13 -0.60 -12.67
C ALA A 174 12.33 -0.75 -11.15
#